data_AF-A0A8H4T3H1-F1
#
_entry.id   AF-A0A8H4T3H1-F1
#
_cell.length_a   1.000
_cell.length_b   1.000
_cell.length_c   1.000
_cell.angle_alpha   90.00
_cell.angle_beta   90.00
_cell.angle_gamma   90.00
#
_symmetry.space_group_name_H-M   'P 1'
#
loop_
_entity.id
_entity.type
_entity.pdbx_description
1 polymer ?
#
loop_
_entity_poly.entity_id
_entity_poly.type
_entity_poly.pdbx_seq_one_letter_code
_entity_poly.pdbx_strand_id
1 'polypeptide(L)'
;MSFKARIGIQSFYRAAWRFPAEKLQERATDAIYDNLLRIAQSYDLSVSEFEYYCTVPSPYFPQKRVFYPFYILSKPQAEQSNWDWPVMLKLAQEMLFNMHKYCNKHAEQAGRGEKYMNDIRHVYWMAMDLCRQIKGIKVSDPTATREEISFSMQS
;
A
#
# COMPACT_ATOMS: atom_id res chain seq x y z
N MET A 1 -28.62 17.42 1.20
CA MET A 1 -27.99 17.50 -0.15
C MET A 1 -26.71 16.69 -0.14
N SER A 2 -26.68 15.63 -0.95
CA SER A 2 -25.60 14.65 -1.06
C SER A 2 -24.60 15.12 -2.11
N PHE A 3 -23.31 15.11 -1.80
CA PHE A 3 -22.24 15.14 -2.80
C PHE A 3 -21.14 14.17 -2.38
N LYS A 4 -21.33 12.89 -2.73
CA LYS A 4 -20.27 11.89 -2.72
C LYS A 4 -19.34 12.21 -3.89
N ALA A 5 -18.24 12.90 -3.64
CA ALA A 5 -17.11 12.88 -4.57
C ALA A 5 -16.43 11.51 -4.48
N ARG A 6 -16.99 10.50 -5.17
CA ARG A 6 -16.23 9.30 -5.50
C ARG A 6 -15.16 9.73 -6.50
N ILE A 7 -13.96 10.00 -6.00
CA ILE A 7 -12.77 10.02 -6.87
C ILE A 7 -12.62 8.58 -7.34
N GLY A 8 -13.10 8.30 -8.55
CA GLY A 8 -12.97 6.98 -9.15
C GLY A 8 -11.48 6.64 -9.28
N ILE A 9 -11.16 5.37 -9.10
CA ILE A 9 -9.81 4.80 -9.28
C ILE A 9 -9.14 5.33 -10.58
N GLN A 10 -9.91 5.52 -11.66
CA GLN A 10 -9.42 6.10 -12.92
C GLN A 10 -8.96 7.57 -12.82
N SER A 11 -9.63 8.39 -11.99
CA SER A 11 -9.24 9.78 -11.75
C SER A 11 -7.98 9.87 -10.90
N PHE A 12 -7.84 8.95 -9.94
CA PHE A 12 -6.61 8.80 -9.15
C PHE A 12 -5.43 8.46 -10.08
N TYR A 13 -5.59 7.46 -10.95
CA TYR A 13 -4.55 7.10 -11.92
C TYR A 13 -4.13 8.30 -12.79
N ARG A 14 -5.07 9.04 -13.38
CA ARG A 14 -4.74 10.21 -14.22
C ARG A 14 -3.93 11.30 -13.50
N ALA A 15 -4.15 11.48 -12.19
CA ALA A 15 -3.42 12.47 -11.39
C ALA A 15 -2.03 11.97 -10.96
N ALA A 16 -1.92 10.68 -10.59
CA ALA A 16 -0.66 10.05 -10.23
C ALA A 16 0.33 9.98 -11.40
N TRP A 17 -0.17 9.76 -12.62
CA TRP A 17 0.63 9.71 -13.87
C TRP A 17 1.30 11.04 -14.28
N ARG A 18 0.98 12.16 -13.61
CA ARG A 18 1.63 13.47 -13.86
C ARG A 18 2.86 13.71 -12.97
N PHE A 19 3.19 12.80 -12.07
CA PHE A 19 4.43 12.86 -11.30
C PHE A 19 5.58 12.27 -12.13
N PRO A 20 6.63 13.04 -12.45
CA PRO A 20 7.82 12.47 -13.08
C PRO A 20 8.44 11.45 -12.12
N ALA A 21 8.47 10.17 -12.53
CA ALA A 21 9.15 9.10 -11.79
C ALA A 21 10.63 9.45 -11.49
N GLU A 22 11.21 10.33 -12.32
CA GLU A 22 12.60 10.82 -12.26
C GLU A 22 13.00 11.53 -10.95
N LYS A 23 12.06 11.93 -10.07
CA LYS A 23 12.41 12.59 -8.79
C LYS A 23 12.40 11.70 -7.56
N LEU A 24 11.95 10.45 -7.65
CA LEU A 24 12.24 9.45 -6.63
C LEU A 24 13.59 8.84 -6.97
N GLN A 25 14.64 9.25 -6.26
CA GLN A 25 15.93 8.58 -6.37
C GLN A 25 15.70 7.09 -6.08
N GLU A 26 16.06 6.25 -7.03
CA GLU A 26 15.92 4.78 -6.99
C GLU A 26 16.41 4.16 -5.66
N ARG A 27 17.44 4.78 -5.04
CA ARG A 27 17.95 4.40 -3.71
C ARG A 27 16.94 4.57 -2.57
N ALA A 28 16.03 5.53 -2.68
CA ALA A 28 14.99 5.77 -1.69
C ALA A 28 13.91 4.69 -1.73
N THR A 29 13.52 4.22 -2.93
CA THR A 29 12.52 3.16 -3.07
C THR A 29 13.04 1.79 -2.65
N ASP A 30 14.32 1.53 -2.87
CA ASP A 30 14.97 0.30 -2.40
C ASP A 30 14.98 0.25 -0.86
N ALA A 31 15.29 1.37 -0.20
CA ALA A 31 15.22 1.47 1.27
C ALA A 31 13.80 1.34 1.82
N ILE A 32 12.78 1.81 1.09
CA ILE A 32 11.37 1.59 1.47
C ILE A 32 11.04 0.10 1.40
N TYR A 33 11.41 -0.56 0.30
CA TYR A 33 11.19 -2.00 0.11
C TYR A 33 11.88 -2.84 1.18
N ASP A 34 13.14 -2.56 1.51
CA ASP A 34 13.87 -3.27 2.57
C ASP A 34 13.18 -3.17 3.93
N ASN A 35 12.63 -1.99 4.27
CA ASN A 35 11.89 -1.83 5.52
C ASN A 35 10.55 -2.58 5.49
N LEU A 36 9.88 -2.66 4.33
CA LEU A 36 8.69 -3.47 4.19
C LEU A 36 8.97 -4.96 4.38
N LEU A 37 10.10 -5.46 3.87
CA LEU A 37 10.53 -6.84 4.13
C LEU A 37 10.78 -7.08 5.63
N ARG A 38 11.41 -6.13 6.34
CA ARG A 38 11.60 -6.23 7.79
C ARG A 38 10.27 -6.25 8.54
N ILE A 39 9.30 -5.43 8.12
CA ILE A 39 7.94 -5.45 8.66
C ILE A 39 7.33 -6.84 8.43
N ALA A 40 7.32 -7.34 7.20
CA ALA A 40 6.75 -8.65 6.89
C ALA A 40 7.35 -9.78 7.74
N GLN A 41 8.68 -9.78 7.89
CA GLN A 41 9.40 -10.75 8.72
C GLN A 41 8.98 -10.68 10.19
N SER A 42 8.71 -9.48 10.74
CA SER A 42 8.19 -9.34 12.12
C SER A 42 6.78 -9.92 12.32
N TYR A 43 6.07 -10.20 11.22
CA TYR A 43 4.77 -10.88 11.19
C TYR A 43 4.88 -12.33 10.70
N ASP A 44 6.07 -12.94 10.68
CA ASP A 44 6.30 -14.33 10.26
C ASP A 44 5.91 -14.60 8.79
N LEU A 45 6.06 -13.59 7.93
CA LEU A 45 5.98 -13.74 6.48
C LEU A 45 7.40 -13.87 5.91
N SER A 46 7.62 -14.90 5.11
CA SER A 46 8.79 -14.99 4.26
C SER A 46 8.78 -13.93 3.17
N VAL A 47 9.95 -13.66 2.57
CA VAL A 47 10.05 -12.72 1.44
C VAL A 47 9.14 -13.15 0.28
N SER A 48 9.09 -14.44 -0.03
CA SER A 48 8.26 -14.95 -1.13
C SER A 48 6.76 -14.80 -0.86
N GLU A 49 6.31 -14.99 0.38
CA GLU A 49 4.92 -14.70 0.77
C GLU A 49 4.63 -13.22 0.68
N PHE A 50 5.50 -12.36 1.22
CA PHE A 50 5.30 -10.91 1.14
C PHE A 50 5.22 -10.43 -0.31
N GLU A 51 6.13 -10.89 -1.17
CA GLU A 51 6.08 -10.54 -2.59
C GLU A 51 4.78 -11.01 -3.24
N TYR A 52 4.40 -12.26 -2.97
CA TYR A 52 3.22 -12.88 -3.55
C TYR A 52 1.92 -12.21 -3.11
N TYR A 53 1.77 -11.84 -1.83
CA TYR A 53 0.53 -11.23 -1.32
C TYR A 53 0.52 -9.72 -1.50
N CYS A 54 1.63 -9.05 -1.20
CA CYS A 54 1.64 -7.61 -0.93
C CYS A 54 2.33 -6.76 -2.01
N THR A 55 2.85 -7.36 -3.09
CA THR A 55 3.58 -6.60 -4.11
C THR A 55 3.17 -6.95 -5.54
N VAL A 56 3.53 -6.08 -6.48
CA VAL A 56 3.51 -6.33 -7.93
C VAL A 56 4.90 -6.04 -8.53
N PRO A 57 5.26 -6.63 -9.68
CA PRO A 57 6.47 -6.24 -10.40
C PRO A 57 6.44 -4.75 -10.78
N SER A 58 7.59 -4.05 -10.73
CA SER A 58 7.67 -2.70 -11.28
C SER A 58 7.59 -2.75 -12.81
N PRO A 59 6.82 -1.86 -13.46
CA PRO A 59 6.70 -1.82 -14.92
C PRO A 59 8.01 -1.39 -15.60
N TYR A 60 8.87 -0.65 -14.90
CA TYR A 60 10.13 -0.12 -15.44
C TYR A 60 11.35 -0.97 -15.10
N PHE A 61 11.31 -1.66 -13.96
CA PHE A 61 12.39 -2.50 -13.46
C PHE A 61 11.80 -3.86 -13.04
N PRO A 62 11.61 -4.82 -13.96
CA PRO A 62 10.90 -6.07 -13.68
C PRO A 62 11.49 -6.93 -12.55
N GLN A 63 12.77 -6.74 -12.23
CA GLN A 63 13.47 -7.35 -11.11
C GLN A 63 13.11 -6.74 -9.75
N LYS A 64 12.47 -5.56 -9.73
CA LYS A 64 12.05 -4.85 -8.53
C LYS A 64 10.57 -5.06 -8.27
N ARG A 65 10.20 -4.89 -7.01
CA ARG A 65 8.83 -5.02 -6.50
C ARG A 65 8.33 -3.68 -5.98
N VAL A 66 7.03 -3.48 -6.14
CA VAL A 66 6.32 -2.30 -5.66
C VAL A 66 5.23 -2.77 -4.73
N PHE A 67 5.13 -2.13 -3.56
CA PHE A 67 4.07 -2.45 -2.60
C PHE A 67 2.69 -2.18 -3.21
N TYR A 68 1.77 -3.11 -2.94
CA TYR A 68 0.40 -3.09 -3.43
C TYR A 68 -0.56 -3.42 -2.27
N PRO A 69 -1.22 -2.40 -1.66
CA PRO A 69 -2.02 -2.56 -0.45
C PRO A 69 -3.44 -3.09 -0.71
N PHE A 70 -3.75 -3.49 -1.93
CA PHE A 70 -5.10 -3.91 -2.31
C PHE A 70 -5.20 -5.42 -2.49
N TYR A 71 -6.43 -5.87 -2.69
CA TYR A 71 -6.76 -7.26 -2.85
C TYR A 71 -5.95 -7.95 -3.97
N ILE A 72 -5.45 -9.15 -3.71
CA ILE A 72 -4.53 -9.84 -4.63
C ILE A 72 -5.15 -10.10 -6.01
N LEU A 73 -6.46 -10.35 -6.11
CA LEU A 73 -7.10 -10.58 -7.41
C LEU A 73 -7.19 -9.31 -8.28
N SER A 74 -6.94 -8.12 -7.74
CA SER A 74 -6.83 -6.88 -8.56
C SER A 74 -5.41 -6.60 -9.05
N LYS A 75 -4.42 -7.44 -8.74
CA LYS A 75 -3.04 -7.30 -9.26
C LYS A 75 -2.93 -7.25 -10.78
N PRO A 76 -3.65 -8.08 -11.57
CA PRO A 76 -3.61 -7.97 -13.03
C PRO A 76 -4.01 -6.57 -13.53
N GLN A 77 -4.97 -5.92 -12.86
CA GLN A 77 -5.36 -4.55 -13.19
C GLN A 77 -4.26 -3.54 -12.81
N ALA A 78 -3.57 -3.75 -11.70
CA ALA A 78 -2.45 -2.91 -11.28
C ALA A 78 -1.28 -2.99 -12.29
N GLU A 79 -0.96 -4.19 -12.76
CA GLU A 79 0.06 -4.41 -13.79
C GLU A 79 -0.32 -3.71 -15.11
N GLN A 80 -1.57 -3.87 -15.57
CA GLN A 80 -2.07 -3.17 -16.76
C GLN A 80 -2.09 -1.64 -16.60
N SER A 81 -2.28 -1.17 -15.37
CA SER A 81 -2.31 0.26 -15.05
C SER A 81 -0.93 0.81 -14.72
N ASN A 82 0.16 0.06 -14.97
CA ASN A 82 1.56 0.41 -14.69
C ASN A 82 1.80 0.88 -13.25
N TRP A 83 1.28 0.14 -12.27
CA TRP A 83 1.47 0.44 -10.85
C TRP A 83 2.95 0.55 -10.46
N ASP A 84 3.37 1.68 -9.90
CA ASP A 84 4.76 1.91 -9.50
C ASP A 84 4.87 2.78 -8.22
N TRP A 85 6.09 2.92 -7.67
CA TRP A 85 6.34 3.65 -6.42
C TRP A 85 5.80 5.10 -6.40
N PRO A 86 5.95 5.93 -7.46
CA PRO A 86 5.35 7.26 -7.48
C PRO A 86 3.82 7.22 -7.32
N VAL A 87 3.15 6.23 -7.91
CA VAL A 87 1.70 6.03 -7.80
C VAL A 87 1.33 5.61 -6.38
N MET A 88 2.06 4.66 -5.79
CA MET A 88 1.85 4.21 -4.41
C MET A 88 2.02 5.34 -3.39
N LEU A 89 3.09 6.14 -3.52
CA LEU A 89 3.34 7.27 -2.62
C LEU A 89 2.31 8.38 -2.80
N LYS A 90 1.87 8.62 -4.04
CA LYS A 90 0.78 9.56 -4.30
C LYS A 90 -0.52 9.12 -3.64
N LEU A 91 -0.85 7.83 -3.72
CA LEU A 91 -2.01 7.26 -3.02
C LEU A 91 -1.92 7.51 -1.52
N ALA A 92 -0.78 7.16 -0.91
CA ALA A 92 -0.57 7.33 0.51
C ALA A 92 -0.69 8.80 0.95
N GLN A 93 -0.15 9.72 0.16
CA GLN A 93 -0.28 11.16 0.39
C GLN A 93 -1.75 11.60 0.35
N GLU A 94 -2.53 11.15 -0.63
CA GLU A 94 -3.95 11.51 -0.76
C GLU A 94 -4.80 10.91 0.37
N MET A 95 -4.52 9.67 0.78
CA MET A 95 -5.16 9.04 1.92
C MET A 95 -4.90 9.83 3.21
N LEU A 96 -3.65 10.21 3.47
CA LEU A 96 -3.30 11.05 4.62
C LEU A 96 -3.95 12.43 4.56
N PHE A 97 -3.95 13.08 3.39
CA PHE A 97 -4.62 14.37 3.22
C PHE A 97 -6.11 14.27 3.58
N ASN A 98 -6.80 13.22 3.09
CA ASN A 98 -8.21 13.00 3.39
C ASN A 98 -8.43 12.69 4.86
N MET A 99 -7.55 11.88 5.47
CA MET A 99 -7.60 11.57 6.90
C MET A 99 -7.48 12.85 7.73
N HIS A 100 -6.46 13.68 7.51
CA HIS A 100 -6.28 14.94 8.26
C HIS A 100 -7.45 15.91 8.04
N LYS A 101 -7.91 16.04 6.78
CA LYS A 101 -8.92 17.03 6.42
C LYS A 101 -10.34 16.67 6.86
N TYR A 102 -10.71 15.39 6.76
CA TYR A 102 -12.09 14.96 6.95
C TYR A 102 -12.29 14.06 8.16
N CYS A 103 -11.37 13.13 8.43
CA CYS A 103 -11.53 12.15 9.51
C CYS A 103 -11.01 12.68 10.85
N ASN A 104 -9.85 13.34 10.85
CA ASN A 104 -9.14 13.75 12.05
C ASN A 104 -9.18 15.26 12.31
N LYS A 105 -10.05 15.99 11.60
CA LYS A 105 -10.11 17.47 11.61
C LYS A 105 -10.12 18.05 13.02
N HIS A 106 -10.88 17.47 13.94
CA HIS A 106 -10.97 17.95 15.32
C HIS A 106 -9.68 17.74 16.12
N ALA A 107 -8.99 16.60 15.93
CA ALA A 107 -7.71 16.36 16.58
C ALA A 107 -6.61 17.27 16.00
N GLU A 108 -6.60 17.48 14.68
CA GLU A 108 -5.71 18.45 14.02
C GLU A 108 -5.90 19.85 14.60
N GLN A 109 -7.15 20.32 14.72
CA GLN A 109 -7.49 21.62 15.31
C GLN A 109 -7.07 21.74 16.79
N ALA A 110 -7.10 20.63 17.53
CA ALA A 110 -6.67 20.57 18.92
C ALA A 110 -5.15 20.38 19.09
N GLY A 111 -4.37 20.37 18.01
CA GLY A 111 -2.91 20.12 18.06
C GLY A 111 -2.54 18.68 18.44
N ARG A 112 -3.49 17.74 18.35
CA ARG A 112 -3.34 16.30 18.62
C ARG A 112 -3.30 15.47 17.34
N GLY A 113 -3.09 16.11 16.20
CA GLY A 113 -2.89 15.47 14.91
C GLY A 113 -1.62 14.62 14.87
N GLU A 114 -1.51 13.78 13.85
CA GLU A 114 -0.36 12.88 13.67
C GLU A 114 0.83 13.63 13.04
N LYS A 115 1.43 14.54 13.80
CA LYS A 115 2.46 15.51 13.34
C LYS A 115 3.61 14.88 12.54
N TYR A 116 3.96 13.63 12.82
CA TYR A 116 5.08 12.94 12.18
C TYR A 116 4.66 11.88 11.16
N MET A 117 3.38 11.81 10.80
CA MET A 117 2.89 10.91 9.77
C MET A 117 3.19 11.52 8.39
N ASN A 118 3.83 10.74 7.53
CA ASN A 118 4.06 11.07 6.12
C ASN A 118 3.66 9.89 5.25
N ASP A 119 3.62 10.11 3.93
CA ASP A 119 3.27 9.12 2.92
C ASP A 119 4.05 7.81 3.09
N ILE A 120 5.36 7.85 3.29
CA ILE A 120 6.18 6.65 3.51
C ILE A 120 5.78 5.89 4.78
N ARG A 121 5.59 6.59 5.91
CA ARG A 121 5.14 5.95 7.16
C ARG A 121 3.74 5.38 7.03
N HIS A 122 2.88 6.02 6.25
CA HIS A 122 1.56 5.50 5.94
C HIS A 122 1.62 4.23 5.07
N VAL A 123 2.56 4.16 4.11
CA VAL A 123 2.87 2.92 3.38
C VAL A 123 3.26 1.80 4.35
N TYR A 124 4.16 2.06 5.29
CA TYR A 124 4.54 1.08 6.31
C TYR A 124 3.36 0.66 7.18
N TRP A 125 2.49 1.60 7.56
CA TRP A 125 1.30 1.31 8.34
C TRP A 125 0.31 0.41 7.59
N MET A 126 0.07 0.67 6.30
CA MET A 126 -0.73 -0.23 5.44
C MET A 126 -0.10 -1.62 5.31
N ALA A 127 1.22 -1.70 5.20
CA ALA A 127 1.92 -2.98 5.13
C ALA A 127 1.82 -3.77 6.45
N MET A 128 1.96 -3.10 7.61
CA MET A 128 1.75 -3.72 8.91
C MET A 128 0.34 -4.30 9.04
N ASP A 129 -0.67 -3.54 8.63
CA ASP A 129 -2.06 -4.01 8.68
C ASP A 129 -2.28 -5.24 7.80
N LEU A 130 -1.79 -5.21 6.55
CA LEU A 130 -1.92 -6.34 5.62
C LEU A 130 -1.17 -7.58 6.12
N CYS A 131 0.06 -7.42 6.64
CA CYS A 131 0.84 -8.51 7.21
C CYS A 131 0.17 -9.10 8.46
N ARG A 132 -0.43 -8.25 9.30
CA ARG A 132 -1.23 -8.69 10.45
C ARG A 132 -2.43 -9.53 10.04
N GLN A 133 -3.14 -9.14 8.98
CA GLN A 133 -4.26 -9.91 8.44
C GLN A 133 -3.81 -11.29 7.95
N ILE A 134 -2.73 -11.34 7.14
CA ILE A 134 -2.16 -12.60 6.63
C ILE A 134 -1.74 -13.52 7.77
N LYS A 135 -1.00 -12.99 8.76
CA LYS A 135 -0.62 -13.73 9.97
C LYS A 135 -1.84 -14.25 10.72
N GLY A 136 -2.88 -13.42 10.85
CA GLY A 136 -4.13 -13.80 11.49
C GLY A 136 -4.77 -15.03 10.81
N ILE A 137 -4.84 -15.04 9.48
CA ILE A 137 -5.37 -16.17 8.71
C ILE A 137 -4.52 -17.42 8.92
N LYS A 138 -3.18 -17.32 8.81
CA LYS A 138 -2.26 -18.44 9.04
C LYS A 138 -2.38 -19.04 10.44
N VAL A 139 -2.66 -18.21 11.45
CA VAL A 139 -2.87 -18.68 12.83
C VAL A 139 -4.23 -19.34 12.98
N SER A 140 -5.28 -18.80 12.36
CA SER A 140 -6.63 -19.38 12.44
C SER A 140 -6.78 -20.67 11.64
N ASP A 141 -6.05 -20.79 10.53
CA ASP A 141 -6.04 -21.97 9.67
C ASP A 141 -4.59 -22.27 9.23
N PRO A 142 -3.84 -23.06 10.03
CA PRO A 142 -2.46 -23.42 9.71
C PRO A 142 -2.31 -24.29 8.46
N THR A 143 -3.40 -24.90 7.99
CA THR A 143 -3.42 -25.74 6.78
C THR A 143 -3.79 -24.98 5.52
N ALA A 144 -4.22 -23.72 5.65
CA ALA A 144 -4.60 -22.90 4.53
C ALA A 144 -3.47 -22.80 3.50
N THR A 145 -3.82 -23.12 2.26
CA THR A 145 -2.97 -22.91 1.10
C THR A 145 -2.75 -21.43 0.84
N ARG A 146 -1.77 -21.14 -0.01
CA ARG A 146 -1.46 -19.76 -0.39
C ARG A 146 -2.66 -19.08 -1.04
N GLU A 147 -3.38 -19.81 -1.88
CA GLU A 147 -4.57 -19.38 -2.60
C GLU A 147 -5.76 -19.16 -1.65
N GLU A 148 -5.95 -20.03 -0.66
CA GLU A 148 -7.01 -19.85 0.34
C GLU A 148 -6.78 -18.58 1.17
N ILE A 149 -5.54 -18.34 1.62
CA ILE A 149 -5.17 -17.09 2.30
C ILE A 149 -5.49 -15.88 1.40
N SER A 150 -5.10 -15.94 0.12
CA SER A 150 -5.42 -14.92 -0.87
C SER A 150 -6.92 -14.62 -0.98
N PHE A 151 -7.76 -15.66 -1.01
CA PHE A 151 -9.21 -15.51 -1.06
C PHE A 151 -9.79 -14.93 0.24
N SER A 152 -9.19 -15.22 1.39
CA SER A 152 -9.62 -14.72 2.70
C SER A 152 -9.24 -13.27 2.97
N MET A 153 -8.30 -12.69 2.22
CA MET A 153 -7.88 -11.28 2.34
C MET A 153 -8.90 -10.26 1.79
N GLN A 154 -10.19 -10.57 1.76
CA GLN A 154 -11.24 -9.66 1.27
C GLN A 154 -11.49 -8.54 2.28
N SER A 155 -11.11 -7.32 1.89
CA SER A 155 -11.36 -6.05 2.60
C SER A 155 -12.82 -5.61 2.56
#